data_AF-A0A5R9DTS6-F1
#
_entry.id   AF-A0A5R9DTS6-F1
#
_cell.length_a   1.000
_cell.length_b   1.000
_cell.length_c   1.000
_cell.angle_alpha   90.00
_cell.angle_beta   90.00
_cell.angle_gamma   90.00
#
_symmetry.space_group_name_H-M   'P 1'
#
loop_
_entity.id
_entity.type
_entity.pdbx_description
1 polymer ?
#
loop_
_entity_poly.entity_id
_entity_poly.type
_entity_poly.pdbx_seq_one_letter_code
_entity_poly.pdbx_strand_id
1 'polypeptide(L)' 'MIEAHHAQTALLTQEASGDPVALSLLMVHGQNHLITAITFKDMANEIIAVYSDLGCQTFRIDDASWL' A
#
# COMPACT_ATOMS: atom_id res chain seq x y z
N MET A 1 8.08 6.95 -4.36
CA MET A 1 7.45 5.61 -4.29
C MET A 1 7.35 4.99 -5.68
N ILE A 2 6.77 5.67 -6.68
CA ILE A 2 6.66 5.15 -8.07
C ILE A 2 8.03 4.77 -8.66
N GLU A 3 9.04 5.65 -8.56
CA GLU A 3 10.39 5.36 -9.08
C GLU A 3 11.06 4.16 -8.39
N ALA A 4 10.97 4.09 -7.06
CA ALA A 4 11.49 2.97 -6.29
C ALA A 4 10.75 1.66 -6.60
N HIS A 5 9.43 1.73 -6.81
CA HIS A 5 8.62 0.59 -7.26
C HIS A 5 9.03 0.14 -8.67
N HIS A 6 9.23 1.06 -9.62
CA HIS A 6 9.74 0.71 -10.95
C HIS A 6 11.11 0.04 -10.90
N ALA A 7 12.03 0.54 -10.05
CA ALA A 7 13.33 -0.08 -9.86
C ALA A 7 13.22 -1.51 -9.29
N GLN A 8 12.36 -1.72 -8.28
CA GLN A 8 12.06 -3.05 -7.72
C GLN A 8 11.48 -4.00 -8.79
N THR A 9 10.49 -3.55 -9.56
CA THR A 9 9.87 -4.34 -10.63
C THR A 9 10.87 -4.69 -11.72
N ALA A 10 11.75 -3.76 -12.09
CA ALA A 10 12.80 -4.01 -13.09
C ALA A 10 13.78 -5.08 -12.61
N LEU A 11 14.21 -5.04 -11.35
CA LEU A 11 15.08 -6.06 -10.75
C LEU A 11 14.41 -7.45 -10.74
N LEU A 12 13.14 -7.54 -10.34
CA LEU A 12 12.39 -8.80 -10.37
C LEU A 12 12.21 -9.33 -11.81
N THR A 13 11.97 -8.43 -12.77
CA THR A 13 11.84 -8.79 -14.19
C THR A 13 13.15 -9.30 -14.76
N GLN A 14 14.27 -8.67 -14.38
CA GLN A 14 15.61 -9.10 -14.76
C GLN A 14 15.92 -10.49 -14.22
N GLU A 15 15.70 -10.71 -12.91
CA GLU A 15 15.89 -12.01 -12.27
C GLU A 15 15.03 -13.10 -12.91
N ALA A 16 13.75 -12.80 -13.17
CA ALA A 16 12.83 -13.73 -13.84
C ALA A 16 13.20 -14.03 -15.30
N SER A 17 13.94 -13.14 -15.96
CA SER A 17 14.45 -13.33 -17.33
C SER A 17 15.70 -14.23 -17.37
N GLY A 18 16.18 -14.71 -16.21
CA GLY A 18 17.35 -15.57 -16.08
C GLY A 18 18.66 -14.82 -15.89
N ASP A 19 18.63 -13.48 -15.78
CA ASP A 19 19.80 -12.68 -15.47
C ASP A 19 19.99 -12.60 -13.94
N PRO A 20 21.06 -13.17 -13.37
CA PRO A 20 21.25 -13.19 -11.93
C PRO A 20 21.45 -11.77 -11.38
N VAL A 21 20.66 -11.41 -10.38
CA VAL A 21 20.78 -10.14 -9.66
C VAL A 21 21.68 -10.32 -8.43
N ALA A 22 22.67 -9.44 -8.28
CA ALA A 22 23.59 -9.49 -7.14
C ALA A 22 22.86 -9.10 -5.83
N LEU A 23 22.60 -10.09 -4.97
CA LEU A 23 22.02 -9.87 -3.65
C LEU A 23 23.05 -9.28 -2.69
N SER A 24 22.68 -8.16 -2.07
CA SER A 24 23.41 -7.58 -0.93
C SER A 24 22.43 -7.30 0.21
N LEU A 25 22.96 -7.24 1.44
CA LEU A 25 22.15 -6.87 2.61
C LEU A 25 21.46 -5.51 2.41
N LEU A 26 22.18 -4.55 1.81
CA LEU A 26 21.64 -3.23 1.50
C LEU A 26 20.49 -3.28 0.49
N MET A 27 20.61 -4.12 -0.55
CA MET A 27 19.55 -4.29 -1.54
C MET A 27 18.29 -4.86 -0.89
N VAL A 28 18.40 -5.99 -0.17
CA VAL A 28 17.25 -6.60 0.52
C VAL A 28 16.62 -5.65 1.52
N HIS A 29 17.42 -4.88 2.25
CA HIS A 29 16.94 -3.87 3.19
C HIS A 29 16.17 -2.73 2.50
N GLY A 30 16.67 -2.27 1.35
CA GLY A 30 15.96 -1.29 0.51
C GLY A 30 14.61 -1.81 0.03
N GLN A 31 14.54 -3.07 -0.40
CA GLN A 31 13.28 -3.72 -0.79
C GLN A 31 12.30 -3.82 0.39
N ASN A 32 12.79 -4.23 1.56
CA ASN A 32 11.98 -4.31 2.79
C ASN A 32 11.38 -2.95 3.16
N HIS A 33 12.17 -1.87 3.11
CA HIS A 33 11.67 -0.51 3.36
C HIS A 33 10.61 -0.08 2.34
N LEU A 34 10.82 -0.38 1.06
CA LEU A 34 9.87 -0.03 0.02
C LEU A 34 8.51 -0.71 0.24
N ILE A 35 8.50 -2.02 0.44
CA ILE A 35 7.27 -2.78 0.66
C ILE A 35 6.59 -2.35 1.97
N THR A 36 7.34 -2.14 3.05
CA THR A 36 6.78 -1.65 4.31
C THR A 36 6.13 -0.28 4.14
N ALA A 37 6.74 0.64 3.39
CA ALA A 37 6.17 1.96 3.12
C ALA A 37 4.91 1.91 2.25
N ILE A 38 4.84 1.00 1.29
CA ILE A 38 3.63 0.76 0.47
C ILE A 38 2.50 0.25 1.36
N THR A 39 2.74 -0.83 2.11
CA THR A 39 1.73 -1.41 3.03
C THR A 39 1.25 -0.40 4.05
N PHE A 40 2.16 0.41 4.63
CA PHE A 40 1.79 1.43 5.59
C PHE A 40 0.90 2.51 4.96
N LYS A 41 1.20 2.96 3.74
CA LYS A 41 0.36 3.91 3.01
C LYS A 41 -1.03 3.35 2.74
N ASP A 42 -1.11 2.09 2.32
CA ASP A 42 -2.40 1.43 2.04
C ASP A 42 -3.23 1.32 3.32
N MET A 43 -2.62 0.90 4.43
CA MET A 43 -3.28 0.89 5.74
C MET A 43 -3.74 2.28 6.19
N ALA A 44 -2.94 3.32 5.96
CA ALA A 44 -3.33 4.69 6.31
C ALA A 44 -4.56 5.15 5.51
N ASN A 45 -4.64 4.79 4.22
CA ASN A 45 -5.81 5.08 3.39
C ASN A 45 -7.06 4.35 3.91
N GLU A 46 -6.95 3.08 4.28
CA GLU A 46 -8.07 2.31 4.87
C GLU A 46 -8.55 2.92 6.20
N ILE A 47 -7.61 3.37 7.05
CA ILE A 47 -7.96 4.07 8.29
C ILE A 47 -8.72 5.37 7.98
N ILE A 48 -8.24 6.18 7.03
CA ILE A 48 -8.92 7.41 6.60
C ILE A 48 -10.33 7.10 6.07
N ALA A 49 -10.48 6.05 5.26
CA ALA A 49 -11.78 5.63 4.73
C ALA A 49 -12.75 5.28 5.86
N VAL A 50 -12.33 4.47 6.83
CA VAL A 50 -13.14 4.11 8.00
C VAL A 50 -13.58 5.35 8.79
N TYR A 51 -12.68 6.30 9.05
CA TYR A 51 -13.04 7.53 9.75
C TYR A 51 -13.98 8.43 8.93
N SER A 52 -13.83 8.46 7.62
CA SER A 52 -14.70 9.23 6.72
C SER A 52 -16.12 8.65 6.70
N ASP A 53 -16.25 7.32 6.65
CA ASP A 53 -17.54 6.63 6.69
C ASP A 53 -18.24 6.80 8.04
N LEU A 54 -17.50 6.70 9.15
CA LEU A 54 -18.04 6.95 10.49
C LEU A 54 -18.52 8.40 10.64
N GLY A 55 -17.76 9.38 10.12
CA GLY A 55 -18.19 10.79 10.11
C GLY A 55 -19.45 11.02 9.27
N CYS A 56 -19.64 10.24 8.20
CA CYS A 56 -20.84 10.29 7.37
C CYS A 56 -22.08 9.64 8.04
N GLN A 57 -21.90 8.67 8.94
CA GLN A 57 -23.00 7.99 9.63
C GLN A 57 -23.67 8.81 10.75
N THR A 58 -23.03 9.87 11.25
CA THR A 58 -23.62 10.76 12.28
C THR A 58 -24.76 11.64 11.76
N PHE A 59 -25.01 11.71 10.45
CA PHE A 59 -26.16 12.42 9.88
C PHE A 59 -26.98 11.51 8.94
N ARG A 60 -27.65 10.52 9.51
CA ARG A 60 -28.81 9.86 8.86
C ARG A 60 -29.89 9.62 9.92
N ILE A 61 -30.57 10.70 10.31
CA ILE A 61 -31.83 10.65 11.10
C ILE A 61 -33.00 10.50 10.11
N ASP A 62 -32.94 9.54 9.18
CA ASP A 62 -33.92 9.45 8.10
C ASP A 62 -34.66 8.10 8.04
N ASP A 63 -34.47 7.22 9.03
CA ASP A 63 -35.26 5.99 9.16
C ASP A 63 -36.31 6.14 10.28
N ALA A 64 -36.97 7.29 10.36
CA ALA A 64 -38.24 7.45 11.06
C ALA A 64 -39.38 6.94 10.16
N SER A 65 -39.40 5.64 9.89
CA SER A 65 -40.54 4.95 9.25
C SER A 65 -41.16 3.94 10.22
N TRP A 66 -41.53 4.41 11.41
CA TRP A 66 -42.52 3.73 12.24
C TRP A 66 -43.89 4.34 11.96
N LEU A 67 -44.38 4.07 10.75
CA LEU A 67 -45.78 3.66 10.59
C LEU A 67 -45.94 2.27 11.21
#